data_AF-A0A9E0X2Y3-F1
#
_entry.id   AF-A0A9E0X2Y3-F1
#
_cell.length_a   1.000
_cell.length_b   1.000
_cell.length_c   1.000
_cell.angle_alpha   90.00
_cell.angle_beta   90.00
_cell.angle_gamma   90.00
#
_symmetry.space_group_name_H-M   'P 1'
#
loop_
_entity.id
_entity.type
_entity.pdbx_description
1 polymer ?
#
loop_
_entity_poly.entity_id
_entity_poly.type
_entity_poly.pdbx_seq_one_letter_code
_entity_poly.pdbx_strand_id
1 'polypeptide(L)'
;MSNYNRTIVLLAAACFTAALAACTQNSSSTAGASPAASSTASSASSSVVPTAAAPAQSADAAAAKAAVQGFYDWYGPFTNAPDNKEDVSAVLRDRKDSFDPALAAALAADAAAKAKADGEEVGIDYDPFVNAQDTCGKQQRFEVGAVTQTGTTATVEVYAICDGKKEDKPRVLVSLSSGNGKWVFSDFGTVDDPHQLSKALRDNAASGAGDSSASAGGGPSPASLGGKASATGQPLTKAQYDAIYNDCVKAAGEMNNGVVDDCTGKESDAAKREIAQRYKAIHDSYAGFDARKAAQFEKAPQAWMHSRDAACALEGGPGIETCLTDKNVDRAIELRGMAP
;
A
#
# COMPACT_ATOMS: atom_id res chain seq x y z
N MET A 1 -45.56 -27.30 14.52
CA MET A 1 -46.90 -26.77 14.20
C MET A 1 -47.05 -25.40 14.85
N SER A 2 -46.79 -24.32 14.12
CA SER A 2 -47.58 -23.10 14.20
C SER A 2 -47.14 -22.19 13.05
N ASN A 3 -48.06 -21.96 12.13
CA ASN A 3 -47.88 -21.19 10.91
C ASN A 3 -47.96 -19.70 11.25
N TYR A 4 -47.00 -18.89 10.78
CA TYR A 4 -47.24 -17.46 10.63
C TYR A 4 -47.10 -17.03 9.17
N ASN A 5 -48.29 -16.71 8.66
CA ASN A 5 -48.70 -16.09 7.42
C ASN A 5 -47.65 -15.34 6.59
N ARG A 6 -47.55 -15.79 5.34
CA ARG A 6 -47.42 -14.97 4.13
C ARG A 6 -48.52 -13.90 4.09
N THR A 7 -48.18 -12.70 3.62
CA THR A 7 -48.93 -11.84 2.67
C THR A 7 -48.53 -10.38 2.89
N ILE A 8 -47.83 -9.78 1.92
CA ILE A 8 -48.09 -8.47 1.32
C ILE A 8 -47.07 -8.32 0.19
N VAL A 9 -47.57 -8.48 -1.03
CA VAL A 9 -46.94 -8.07 -2.30
C VAL A 9 -47.84 -6.96 -2.83
N LEU A 10 -47.29 -5.78 -3.12
CA LEU A 10 -47.60 -4.91 -4.28
C LEU A 10 -47.26 -3.42 -4.02
N LEU A 11 -46.84 -2.78 -5.12
CA LEU A 11 -46.75 -1.33 -5.44
C LEU A 11 -45.50 -0.61 -4.90
N ALA A 12 -44.72 0.13 -5.68
CA ALA A 12 -45.01 0.81 -6.93
C ALA A 12 -43.77 0.94 -7.83
N ALA A 13 -43.96 0.73 -9.13
CA ALA A 13 -43.09 1.21 -10.20
C ALA A 13 -43.50 2.64 -10.53
N ALA A 14 -42.53 3.56 -10.60
CA ALA A 14 -42.74 4.90 -11.13
C ALA A 14 -41.54 5.34 -11.99
N CYS A 15 -41.83 5.42 -13.29
CA CYS A 15 -41.28 6.25 -14.35
C CYS A 15 -40.00 7.07 -14.07
N PHE A 16 -38.92 6.74 -14.80
CA PHE A 16 -37.92 7.73 -15.23
C PHE A 16 -37.89 7.78 -16.76
N THR A 17 -38.57 8.78 -17.32
CA THR A 17 -38.45 9.19 -18.72
C THR A 17 -37.61 10.45 -18.80
N ALA A 18 -36.50 10.33 -19.54
CA ALA A 18 -35.93 11.29 -20.50
C ALA A 18 -35.82 12.79 -20.14
N ALA A 19 -34.58 13.28 -20.15
CA ALA A 19 -34.25 14.58 -20.73
C ALA A 19 -32.86 14.51 -21.39
N LEU A 20 -32.84 14.25 -22.70
CA LEU A 20 -31.76 14.68 -23.60
C LEU A 20 -32.02 16.16 -23.91
N ALA A 21 -31.04 17.03 -23.68
CA ALA A 21 -31.00 18.33 -24.32
C ALA A 21 -29.55 18.73 -24.59
N ALA A 22 -29.27 18.88 -25.87
CA ALA A 22 -28.01 19.27 -26.45
C ALA A 22 -27.71 20.76 -26.24
N CYS A 23 -26.44 21.09 -26.03
CA CYS A 23 -25.90 22.41 -26.39
C CYS A 23 -24.57 22.23 -27.13
N THR A 24 -24.70 22.15 -28.44
CA THR A 24 -23.69 22.51 -29.44
C THR A 24 -23.51 24.03 -29.49
N GLN A 25 -22.27 24.51 -29.50
CA GLN A 25 -21.72 25.71 -30.19
C GLN A 25 -20.32 25.97 -29.60
N ASN A 26 -19.21 25.66 -30.26
CA ASN A 26 -18.64 26.24 -31.48
C ASN A 26 -18.55 27.78 -31.44
N SER A 27 -17.34 28.30 -31.20
CA SER A 27 -16.87 29.59 -31.73
C SER A 27 -15.34 29.68 -31.59
N SER A 28 -14.68 29.36 -32.70
CA SER A 28 -13.35 29.83 -33.06
C SER A 28 -13.34 31.35 -33.19
N SER A 29 -12.38 32.03 -32.55
CA SER A 29 -12.03 33.42 -32.83
C SER A 29 -10.55 33.55 -33.12
N THR A 30 -10.30 34.10 -34.30
CA THR A 30 -9.04 34.38 -34.97
C THR A 30 -8.31 35.61 -34.41
N ALA A 31 -6.99 35.58 -34.61
CA ALA A 31 -6.00 36.65 -34.71
C ALA A 31 -6.47 38.13 -34.74
N GLY A 32 -5.69 38.96 -34.03
CA GLY A 32 -5.53 40.40 -34.24
C GLY A 32 -4.39 40.90 -33.35
N ALA A 33 -3.17 41.01 -33.88
CA ALA A 33 -2.55 42.24 -34.37
C ALA A 33 -2.16 43.23 -33.25
N SER A 34 -0.84 43.41 -33.10
CA SER A 34 -0.20 44.52 -32.39
C SER A 34 -0.63 45.88 -32.94
N PRO A 35 -0.56 46.90 -32.09
CA PRO A 35 0.21 48.09 -32.47
C PRO A 35 1.25 48.45 -31.43
N ALA A 36 2.37 48.95 -31.94
CA ALA A 36 3.40 49.64 -31.21
C ALA A 36 2.86 50.94 -30.60
N ALA A 37 3.24 51.22 -29.36
CA ALA A 37 3.18 52.57 -28.79
C ALA A 37 4.39 52.78 -27.89
N SER A 38 5.25 53.69 -28.33
CA SER A 38 6.34 54.29 -27.58
C SER A 38 5.78 55.22 -26.52
N SER A 39 6.17 55.04 -25.26
CA SER A 39 5.91 56.00 -24.18
C SER A 39 7.09 56.06 -23.22
N THR A 40 7.86 57.13 -23.38
CA THR A 40 8.48 57.99 -22.36
C THR A 40 8.89 57.37 -21.01
N ALA A 41 10.20 57.44 -20.79
CA ALA A 41 10.89 57.28 -19.51
C ALA A 41 10.26 58.14 -18.39
N SER A 42 10.05 57.52 -17.24
CA SER A 42 9.79 58.19 -15.97
C SER A 42 10.66 57.50 -14.91
N SER A 43 11.75 58.17 -14.53
CA SER A 43 12.68 57.73 -13.49
C SER A 43 12.00 57.85 -12.13
N ALA A 44 11.37 56.78 -11.67
CA ALA A 44 10.96 56.62 -10.28
C ALA A 44 12.03 55.77 -9.57
N SER A 45 12.75 56.39 -8.63
CA SER A 45 13.60 55.68 -7.68
C SER A 45 12.74 54.83 -6.74
N SER A 46 12.48 53.60 -7.15
CA SER A 46 11.91 52.58 -6.28
C SER A 46 13.02 51.97 -5.44
N SER A 47 12.97 52.22 -4.13
CA SER A 47 13.70 51.43 -3.14
C SER A 47 13.21 49.98 -3.24
N VAL A 48 14.01 49.14 -3.92
CA VAL A 48 13.77 47.71 -4.04
C VAL A 48 14.08 47.09 -2.68
N VAL A 49 13.04 46.76 -1.93
CA VAL A 49 13.17 45.84 -0.79
C VAL A 49 13.59 44.50 -1.38
N PRO A 50 14.71 43.88 -0.95
CA PRO A 50 15.12 42.59 -1.48
C PRO A 50 14.03 41.56 -1.14
N THR A 51 13.25 41.16 -2.14
CA THR A 51 12.38 39.99 -2.07
C THR A 51 13.28 38.80 -1.76
N ALA A 52 13.07 38.17 -0.61
CA ALA A 52 13.79 36.97 -0.21
C ALA A 52 13.66 35.92 -1.32
N ALA A 53 14.75 35.69 -2.05
CA ALA A 53 14.81 34.70 -3.09
C ALA A 53 14.52 33.33 -2.47
N ALA A 54 13.58 32.58 -3.06
CA ALA A 54 13.36 31.19 -2.70
C ALA A 54 14.72 30.46 -2.74
N PRO A 55 15.04 29.62 -1.76
CA PRO A 55 16.31 28.91 -1.72
C PRO A 55 16.49 28.16 -3.03
N ALA A 56 17.57 28.48 -3.75
CA ALA A 56 17.91 27.78 -4.98
C ALA A 56 18.10 26.29 -4.66
N GLN A 57 17.30 25.43 -5.29
CA GLN A 57 17.48 23.98 -5.18
C GLN A 57 18.88 23.61 -5.67
N SER A 58 19.53 22.66 -4.98
CA SER A 58 20.79 22.09 -5.45
C SER A 58 20.59 21.47 -6.84
N ALA A 59 21.64 21.47 -7.66
CA ALA A 59 21.61 20.76 -8.95
C ALA A 59 21.24 19.27 -8.78
N ASP A 60 21.66 18.68 -7.66
CA ASP A 60 21.36 17.30 -7.30
C ASP A 60 19.86 17.08 -7.01
N ALA A 61 19.21 17.99 -6.28
CA ALA A 61 17.77 17.91 -6.01
C ALA A 61 16.96 18.08 -7.29
N ALA A 62 17.39 18.95 -8.20
CA ALA A 62 16.79 19.10 -9.52
C ALA A 62 16.95 17.82 -10.36
N ALA A 63 18.11 17.16 -10.30
CA ALA A 63 18.35 15.88 -10.97
C ALA A 63 17.50 14.74 -10.38
N ALA A 64 17.35 14.68 -9.06
CA ALA A 64 16.46 13.73 -8.39
C ALA A 64 15.01 13.95 -8.84
N LYS A 65 14.54 15.20 -8.83
CA LYS A 65 13.20 15.58 -9.32
C LYS A 65 12.98 15.13 -10.75
N ALA A 66 13.94 15.39 -11.63
CA ALA A 66 13.86 15.04 -13.05
C ALA A 66 13.84 13.52 -13.27
N ALA A 67 14.61 12.75 -12.49
CA ALA A 67 14.60 11.30 -12.56
C ALA A 67 13.21 10.72 -12.21
N VAL A 68 12.57 11.23 -11.15
CA VAL A 68 11.21 10.80 -10.76
C VAL A 68 10.18 11.23 -11.80
N GLN A 69 10.21 12.48 -12.26
CA GLN A 69 9.26 12.96 -13.27
C GLN A 69 9.37 12.13 -14.55
N GLY A 70 10.59 11.87 -15.04
CA GLY A 70 10.81 11.05 -16.23
C GLY A 70 10.33 9.61 -16.10
N PHE A 71 10.36 9.03 -14.89
CA PHE A 71 9.75 7.73 -14.64
C PHE A 71 8.23 7.80 -14.74
N TYR A 72 7.58 8.76 -14.09
CA TYR A 72 6.11 8.84 -14.10
C TYR A 72 5.52 9.32 -15.43
N ASP A 73 6.24 10.14 -16.19
CA ASP A 73 5.88 10.52 -17.56
C ASP A 73 5.79 9.29 -18.48
N TRP A 74 6.61 8.27 -18.21
CA TRP A 74 6.53 6.97 -18.86
C TRP A 74 5.50 6.05 -18.21
N TYR A 75 5.44 6.01 -16.88
CA TYR A 75 4.61 5.08 -16.11
C TYR A 75 3.11 5.28 -16.33
N GLY A 76 2.64 6.53 -16.31
CA GLY A 76 1.21 6.84 -16.47
C GLY A 76 0.63 6.33 -17.79
N PRO A 77 1.22 6.64 -18.96
CA PRO A 77 0.78 6.05 -20.22
C PRO A 77 0.96 4.53 -20.28
N PHE A 78 2.02 4.01 -19.65
CA PHE A 78 2.33 2.58 -19.63
C PHE A 78 1.21 1.75 -18.96
N THR A 79 0.73 2.14 -17.77
CA THR A 79 -0.34 1.42 -17.06
C THR A 79 -1.72 1.59 -17.68
N ASN A 80 -1.90 2.61 -18.53
CA ASN A 80 -3.13 2.82 -19.28
C ASN A 80 -3.27 1.90 -20.51
N ALA A 81 -2.18 1.22 -20.90
CA ALA A 81 -2.25 0.21 -21.94
C ALA A 81 -2.97 -1.05 -21.42
N PRO A 82 -3.89 -1.64 -22.19
CA PRO A 82 -4.71 -2.77 -21.75
C PRO A 82 -3.88 -3.99 -21.32
N ASP A 83 -2.70 -4.16 -21.89
CA ASP A 83 -1.83 -5.32 -21.64
C ASP A 83 -0.88 -5.15 -20.45
N ASN A 84 -0.84 -3.97 -19.81
CA ASN A 84 0.19 -3.59 -18.84
C ASN A 84 -0.36 -3.11 -17.49
N LYS A 85 -1.66 -3.29 -17.22
CA LYS A 85 -2.22 -2.89 -15.93
C LYS A 85 -1.55 -3.67 -14.79
N GLU A 86 -0.95 -2.93 -13.86
CA GLU A 86 -0.37 -3.45 -12.61
C GLU A 86 0.72 -4.53 -12.79
N ASP A 87 1.29 -4.65 -14.01
CA ASP A 87 2.32 -5.64 -14.28
C ASP A 87 3.71 -5.15 -13.83
N VAL A 88 4.02 -5.41 -12.57
CA VAL A 88 5.34 -5.16 -11.98
C VAL A 88 6.45 -5.85 -12.77
N SER A 89 6.20 -7.04 -13.35
CA SER A 89 7.20 -7.74 -14.16
C SER A 89 7.52 -6.97 -15.44
N ALA A 90 6.51 -6.37 -16.07
CA ALA A 90 6.71 -5.51 -17.23
C ALA A 90 7.46 -4.21 -16.88
N VAL A 91 7.18 -3.61 -15.72
CA VAL A 91 7.97 -2.45 -15.23
C VAL A 91 9.43 -2.84 -15.01
N LEU A 92 9.68 -3.96 -14.35
CA LEU A 92 11.04 -4.45 -14.12
C LEU A 92 11.74 -4.84 -15.42
N ARG A 93 11.04 -5.35 -16.43
CA ARG A 93 11.62 -5.63 -17.76
C ARG A 93 12.12 -4.34 -18.42
N ASP A 94 11.33 -3.27 -18.37
CA ASP A 94 11.58 -2.07 -19.17
C ASP A 94 12.39 -1.01 -18.41
N ARG A 95 12.37 -1.03 -17.06
CA ARG A 95 12.98 -0.01 -16.20
C ARG A 95 13.84 -0.55 -15.05
N LYS A 96 14.30 -1.80 -15.10
CA LYS A 96 15.12 -2.41 -14.03
C LYS A 96 16.23 -1.50 -13.51
N ASP A 97 16.98 -0.88 -14.41
CA ASP A 97 18.17 -0.09 -14.10
C ASP A 97 17.85 1.24 -13.41
N SER A 98 16.57 1.62 -13.34
CA SER A 98 16.13 2.78 -12.57
C SER A 98 16.01 2.46 -11.07
N PHE A 99 15.98 1.19 -10.68
CA PHE A 99 15.79 0.76 -9.29
C PHE A 99 17.10 0.38 -8.63
N ASP A 100 17.16 0.53 -7.31
CA ASP A 100 18.18 -0.12 -6.51
C ASP A 100 18.14 -1.64 -6.75
N PRO A 101 19.29 -2.32 -6.90
CA PRO A 101 19.32 -3.75 -7.20
C PRO A 101 18.59 -4.62 -6.18
N ALA A 102 18.61 -4.27 -4.89
CA ALA A 102 17.91 -5.02 -3.86
C ALA A 102 16.39 -4.83 -3.97
N LEU A 103 15.93 -3.60 -4.22
CA LEU A 103 14.51 -3.32 -4.46
C LEU A 103 13.99 -4.06 -5.70
N ALA A 104 14.74 -4.00 -6.81
CA ALA A 104 14.38 -4.70 -8.04
C ALA A 104 14.29 -6.23 -7.84
N ALA A 105 15.20 -6.81 -7.06
CA ALA A 105 15.18 -8.23 -6.75
C ALA A 105 13.97 -8.62 -5.88
N ALA A 106 13.64 -7.80 -4.88
CA ALA A 106 12.49 -8.03 -4.01
C ALA A 106 11.15 -7.93 -4.77
N LEU A 107 10.99 -6.91 -5.61
CA LEU A 107 9.82 -6.78 -6.50
C LEU A 107 9.70 -7.97 -7.47
N ALA A 108 10.83 -8.44 -8.03
CA ALA A 108 10.83 -9.61 -8.91
C ALA A 108 10.41 -10.88 -8.17
N ALA A 109 10.86 -11.06 -6.92
CA ALA A 109 10.48 -12.20 -6.10
C ALA A 109 8.99 -12.19 -5.75
N ASP A 110 8.43 -11.04 -5.38
CA ASP A 110 7.00 -10.87 -5.10
C ASP A 110 6.14 -11.15 -6.35
N ALA A 111 6.53 -10.59 -7.51
CA ALA A 111 5.86 -10.86 -8.78
C ALA A 111 5.93 -12.35 -9.18
N ALA A 112 7.06 -13.01 -8.95
CA ALA A 112 7.21 -14.44 -9.21
C ALA A 112 6.41 -15.33 -8.24
N ALA A 113 6.19 -14.87 -7.00
CA ALA A 113 5.31 -15.55 -6.06
C ALA A 113 3.85 -15.46 -6.51
N LYS A 114 3.38 -14.25 -6.87
CA LYS A 114 2.05 -14.02 -7.44
C LYS A 114 1.75 -14.90 -8.64
N ALA A 115 2.70 -14.99 -9.58
CA ALA A 115 2.54 -15.79 -10.79
C ALA A 115 2.37 -17.30 -10.53
N LYS A 116 2.73 -17.79 -9.33
CA LYS A 116 2.60 -19.19 -8.93
C LYS A 116 1.36 -19.48 -8.10
N ALA A 117 0.72 -18.45 -7.56
CA ALA A 117 -0.49 -18.62 -6.80
C ALA A 117 -1.66 -18.75 -7.77
N ASP A 118 -2.23 -19.95 -7.86
CA ASP A 118 -3.36 -20.28 -8.74
C ASP A 118 -4.66 -19.61 -8.25
N GLY A 119 -4.70 -18.27 -8.28
CA GLY A 119 -5.83 -17.47 -7.79
C GLY A 119 -5.80 -17.17 -6.29
N GLU A 120 -4.77 -17.58 -5.56
CA GLU A 120 -4.56 -17.12 -4.19
C GLU A 120 -3.87 -15.74 -4.19
N GLU A 121 -4.38 -14.82 -3.37
CA GLU A 121 -3.76 -13.51 -3.17
C GLU A 121 -2.47 -13.67 -2.35
N VAL A 122 -1.36 -13.93 -3.03
CA VAL A 122 -0.01 -13.88 -2.43
C VAL A 122 0.71 -12.62 -2.90
N GLY A 123 1.58 -12.08 -2.05
CA GLY A 123 2.36 -10.90 -2.41
C GLY A 123 1.58 -9.58 -2.26
N ILE A 124 2.12 -8.51 -2.83
CA ILE A 124 1.54 -7.16 -2.69
C ILE A 124 0.28 -6.99 -3.54
N ASP A 125 -0.89 -6.80 -2.95
CA ASP A 125 -2.18 -6.72 -3.68
C ASP A 125 -2.50 -5.33 -4.28
N TYR A 126 -1.53 -4.42 -4.33
CA TYR A 126 -1.66 -3.06 -4.87
C TYR A 126 -0.53 -2.71 -5.85
N ASP A 127 -0.70 -1.66 -6.66
CA ASP A 127 0.36 -1.13 -7.51
C ASP A 127 1.43 -0.42 -6.65
N PRO A 128 2.66 -0.96 -6.55
CA PRO A 128 3.68 -0.45 -5.65
C PRO A 128 4.20 0.93 -6.05
N PHE A 129 3.98 1.37 -7.28
CA PHE A 129 4.49 2.64 -7.81
C PHE A 129 3.51 3.80 -7.66
N VAL A 130 2.24 3.52 -7.37
CA VAL A 130 1.20 4.56 -7.12
C VAL A 130 0.50 4.37 -5.78
N ASN A 131 0.82 3.30 -5.06
CA ASN A 131 0.21 2.90 -3.79
C ASN A 131 -1.32 2.92 -3.84
N ALA A 132 -1.90 2.26 -4.84
CA ALA A 132 -3.34 2.15 -5.02
C ALA A 132 -3.71 0.81 -5.68
N GLN A 133 -4.88 0.28 -5.35
CA GLN A 133 -5.53 -0.80 -6.11
C GLN A 133 -6.23 -0.23 -7.35
N ASP A 134 -6.98 0.86 -7.18
CA ASP A 134 -7.68 1.55 -8.27
C ASP A 134 -7.02 2.90 -8.57
N THR A 135 -6.60 3.08 -9.80
CA THR A 135 -6.19 4.39 -10.32
C THR A 135 -7.40 5.15 -10.88
N CYS A 136 -7.28 6.47 -11.05
CA CYS A 136 -8.34 7.28 -11.66
C CYS A 136 -8.50 7.09 -13.19
N GLY A 137 -8.09 5.93 -13.70
CA GLY A 137 -8.29 5.50 -15.08
C GLY A 137 -7.41 6.22 -16.10
N LYS A 138 -7.87 6.22 -17.36
CA LYS A 138 -7.11 6.62 -18.55
C LYS A 138 -6.58 8.04 -18.57
N GLN A 139 -7.09 8.91 -17.69
CA GLN A 139 -6.68 10.31 -17.60
C GLN A 139 -5.67 10.57 -16.47
N GLN A 140 -5.25 9.54 -15.75
CA GLN A 140 -4.25 9.70 -14.71
C GLN A 140 -2.94 10.19 -15.30
N ARG A 141 -2.44 11.29 -14.74
CA ARG A 141 -1.08 11.79 -14.93
C ARG A 141 -0.47 12.06 -13.57
N PHE A 142 0.83 12.29 -13.52
CA PHE A 142 1.54 12.54 -12.26
C PHE A 142 2.36 13.81 -12.34
N GLU A 143 2.46 14.50 -11.21
CA GLU A 143 3.28 15.70 -11.08
C GLU A 143 4.16 15.59 -9.85
N VAL A 144 5.45 15.83 -10.03
CA VAL A 144 6.42 15.79 -8.95
C VAL A 144 6.46 17.12 -8.17
N GLY A 145 6.28 17.01 -6.86
CA GLY A 145 6.24 18.10 -5.89
C GLY A 145 7.59 18.48 -5.31
N ALA A 146 7.63 18.61 -3.98
CA ALA A 146 8.83 18.98 -3.24
C ALA A 146 9.87 17.84 -3.26
N VAL A 147 11.13 18.25 -3.07
CA VAL A 147 12.28 17.34 -2.93
C VAL A 147 13.00 17.67 -1.64
N THR A 148 13.13 16.67 -0.78
CA THR A 148 13.92 16.75 0.46
C THR A 148 15.17 15.90 0.27
N GLN A 149 16.30 16.54 0.01
CA GLN A 149 17.59 15.87 -0.20
C GLN A 149 18.43 15.88 1.09
N THR A 150 19.02 14.72 1.42
CA THR A 150 20.00 14.58 2.51
C THR A 150 21.23 13.82 2.01
N GLY A 151 22.29 14.54 1.65
CA GLY A 151 23.51 13.93 1.10
C GLY A 151 23.21 13.18 -0.20
N THR A 152 23.43 11.86 -0.20
CA THR A 152 23.24 10.97 -1.35
C THR A 152 21.84 10.36 -1.40
N THR A 153 20.90 10.77 -0.55
CA THR A 153 19.51 10.32 -0.60
C THR A 153 18.57 11.49 -0.85
N ALA A 154 17.42 11.21 -1.44
CA ALA A 154 16.35 12.19 -1.64
C ALA A 154 14.98 11.54 -1.47
N THR A 155 14.05 12.28 -0.88
CA THR A 155 12.62 11.95 -0.89
C THR A 155 11.90 12.93 -1.79
N VAL A 156 11.07 12.42 -2.69
CA VAL A 156 10.38 13.19 -3.70
C VAL A 156 8.88 12.93 -3.62
N GLU A 157 8.10 14.00 -3.51
CA GLU A 157 6.65 13.94 -3.50
C GLU A 157 6.09 13.72 -4.90
N VAL A 158 5.13 12.81 -5.04
CA VAL A 158 4.45 12.56 -6.32
C VAL A 158 2.95 12.69 -6.10
N TYR A 159 2.31 13.53 -6.91
CA TYR A 159 0.87 13.78 -6.88
C TYR A 159 0.22 13.12 -8.07
N ALA A 160 -0.86 12.37 -7.85
CA ALA A 160 -1.72 11.99 -8.95
C ALA A 160 -2.57 13.21 -9.37
N ILE A 161 -2.84 13.29 -10.67
CA ILE A 161 -3.76 14.25 -11.25
C ILE A 161 -4.83 13.47 -11.98
N CYS A 162 -6.06 13.63 -11.52
CA CYS A 162 -7.24 12.90 -11.97
C CYS A 162 -8.26 13.89 -12.50
N ASP A 163 -8.75 13.69 -13.73
CA ASP A 163 -9.66 14.62 -14.41
C ASP A 163 -9.17 16.08 -14.37
N GLY A 164 -7.85 16.25 -14.55
CA GLY A 164 -7.18 17.55 -14.50
C GLY A 164 -6.96 18.14 -13.10
N LYS A 165 -7.47 17.51 -12.03
CA LYS A 165 -7.33 17.95 -10.64
C LYS A 165 -6.17 17.23 -9.95
N LYS A 166 -5.21 18.00 -9.46
CA LYS A 166 -4.13 17.51 -8.61
C LYS A 166 -4.68 17.17 -7.22
N GLU A 167 -4.21 16.06 -6.64
CA GLU A 167 -4.53 15.72 -5.26
C GLU A 167 -3.95 16.73 -4.26
N ASP A 168 -4.62 16.91 -3.12
CA ASP A 168 -4.18 17.86 -2.08
C ASP A 168 -2.95 17.36 -1.29
N LYS A 169 -2.73 16.05 -1.30
CA LYS A 169 -1.59 15.38 -0.66
C LYS A 169 -0.82 14.57 -1.71
N PRO A 170 0.50 14.36 -1.51
CA PRO A 170 1.23 13.46 -2.38
C PRO A 170 0.65 12.06 -2.26
N ARG A 171 0.38 11.45 -3.41
CA ARG A 171 -0.06 10.06 -3.55
C ARG A 171 1.04 9.11 -3.06
N VAL A 172 2.28 9.43 -3.44
CA VAL A 172 3.47 8.62 -3.17
C VAL A 172 4.61 9.49 -2.70
N LEU A 173 5.35 9.02 -1.70
CA LEU A 173 6.69 9.48 -1.37
C LEU A 173 7.70 8.52 -1.97
N VAL A 174 8.53 9.03 -2.87
CA VAL A 174 9.54 8.24 -3.58
C VAL A 174 10.89 8.48 -2.93
N SER A 175 11.51 7.42 -2.43
CA SER A 175 12.87 7.46 -1.90
C SER A 175 13.87 7.10 -2.98
N LEU A 176 14.94 7.89 -3.09
CA LEU A 176 16.02 7.71 -4.05
C LEU A 176 17.36 7.64 -3.35
N SER A 177 18.28 6.89 -3.94
CA SER A 177 19.71 6.91 -3.61
C SER A 177 20.52 7.33 -4.84
N SER A 178 21.58 8.10 -4.61
CA SER A 178 22.53 8.52 -5.64
C SER A 178 23.79 7.66 -5.54
N GLY A 179 24.17 7.05 -6.66
CA GLY A 179 25.40 6.29 -6.82
C GLY A 179 25.90 6.40 -8.25
N ASN A 180 27.21 6.55 -8.44
CA ASN A 180 27.82 6.68 -9.77
C ASN A 180 27.22 7.82 -10.64
N GLY A 181 26.79 8.92 -10.00
CA GLY A 181 26.20 10.07 -10.68
C GLY A 181 24.78 9.84 -11.20
N LYS A 182 24.09 8.78 -10.76
CA LYS A 182 22.71 8.46 -11.13
C LYS A 182 21.85 8.30 -9.89
N TRP A 183 20.62 8.83 -9.95
CA TRP A 183 19.58 8.56 -8.97
C TRP A 183 18.83 7.27 -9.33
N VAL A 184 18.66 6.39 -8.35
CA VAL A 184 17.86 5.17 -8.47
C VAL A 184 16.79 5.11 -7.39
N PHE A 185 15.65 4.53 -7.72
CA PHE A 185 14.53 4.32 -6.80
C PHE A 185 14.91 3.28 -5.74
N SER A 186 14.89 3.67 -4.47
CA SER A 186 15.22 2.80 -3.35
C SER A 186 14.01 2.38 -2.52
N ASP A 187 12.90 3.14 -2.57
CA ASP A 187 11.64 2.78 -1.91
C ASP A 187 10.45 3.61 -2.44
N PHE A 188 9.24 3.11 -2.16
CA PHE A 188 7.97 3.80 -2.43
C PHE A 188 7.07 3.70 -1.19
N GLY A 189 6.44 4.80 -0.79
CA GLY A 189 5.57 4.80 0.38
C GLY A 189 4.56 5.94 0.38
N THR A 190 3.93 6.16 1.53
CA THR A 190 2.98 7.25 1.78
C THR A 190 3.58 8.30 2.70
N VAL A 191 2.82 9.37 2.95
CA VAL A 191 3.13 10.34 4.00
C VAL A 191 3.18 9.69 5.38
N ASP A 192 2.31 8.71 5.64
CA ASP A 192 2.18 8.06 6.94
C ASP A 192 3.17 6.89 7.11
N ASP A 193 3.55 6.24 6.02
CA ASP A 193 4.55 5.17 5.95
C ASP A 193 5.47 5.34 4.73
N PRO A 194 6.57 6.10 4.84
CA PRO A 194 7.50 6.32 3.73
C PRO A 194 8.27 5.07 3.29
N HIS A 195 8.20 3.99 4.07
CA HIS A 195 8.90 2.72 3.84
C HIS A 195 7.96 1.55 3.56
N GLN A 196 6.71 1.86 3.18
CA GLN A 196 5.63 0.90 3.01
C GLN A 196 6.00 -0.25 2.07
N LEU A 197 6.60 0.03 0.91
CA LEU A 197 6.92 -1.01 -0.07
C LEU A 197 8.00 -1.94 0.44
N SER A 198 9.15 -1.42 0.88
CA SER A 198 10.23 -2.25 1.41
C SER A 198 9.82 -3.05 2.66
N LYS A 199 8.91 -2.51 3.48
CA LYS A 199 8.28 -3.25 4.57
C LYS A 199 7.38 -4.37 4.06
N ALA A 200 6.44 -4.08 3.16
CA ALA A 200 5.52 -5.09 2.60
C ALA A 200 6.25 -6.24 1.90
N LEU A 201 7.31 -5.94 1.13
CA LEU A 201 8.13 -6.96 0.47
C LEU A 201 8.83 -7.88 1.46
N ARG A 202 9.32 -7.36 2.60
CA ARG A 202 9.92 -8.16 3.67
C ARG A 202 8.89 -9.04 4.37
N ASP A 203 7.72 -8.48 4.69
CA ASP A 203 6.63 -9.20 5.36
C ASP A 203 6.13 -10.36 4.48
N ASN A 204 6.02 -10.15 3.17
CA ASN A 204 5.65 -11.19 2.20
C ASN A 204 6.72 -12.27 2.05
N ALA A 205 7.99 -11.87 1.99
CA ALA A 205 9.10 -12.83 1.91
C ALA A 205 9.19 -13.72 3.16
N ALA A 206 8.96 -13.15 4.34
CA ALA A 206 8.91 -13.91 5.59
C ALA A 206 7.73 -14.90 5.64
N SER A 207 6.58 -14.50 5.09
CA SER A 207 5.37 -15.35 5.04
C SER A 207 5.52 -16.52 4.07
N GLY A 208 6.11 -16.30 2.88
CA GLY A 208 6.32 -17.35 1.87
C GLY A 208 7.41 -18.37 2.21
N ALA A 209 8.36 -18.01 3.09
CA ALA A 209 9.40 -18.93 3.54
C ALA A 209 8.86 -20.05 4.45
N GLY A 210 7.63 -19.93 4.97
CA GLY A 210 7.02 -20.89 5.89
C GLY A 210 6.61 -22.23 5.28
N ASP A 211 6.24 -22.25 3.99
CA ASP A 211 5.60 -23.44 3.37
C ASP A 211 6.51 -24.21 2.40
N SER A 212 7.72 -23.72 2.10
CA SER A 212 8.65 -24.38 1.17
C SER A 212 9.49 -25.51 1.81
N SER A 213 9.28 -25.84 3.09
CA SER A 213 9.96 -26.94 3.77
C SER A 213 9.26 -28.29 3.54
N ALA A 214 9.16 -28.69 2.28
CA ALA A 214 8.98 -30.09 1.90
C ALA A 214 10.31 -30.64 1.34
N SER A 215 11.09 -31.25 2.24
CA SER A 215 12.02 -32.38 2.00
C SER A 215 13.13 -32.21 0.94
N ALA A 216 14.37 -31.99 1.39
CA ALA A 216 15.52 -32.89 1.19
C ALA A 216 16.81 -32.30 1.79
N GLY A 217 17.27 -32.82 2.93
CA GLY A 217 18.61 -32.51 3.44
C GLY A 217 18.70 -32.65 4.96
N GLY A 218 19.26 -33.78 5.43
CA GLY A 218 19.54 -34.00 6.84
C GLY A 218 20.55 -32.98 7.38
N GLY A 219 20.11 -32.21 8.37
CA GLY A 219 20.92 -31.32 9.21
C GLY A 219 20.35 -31.33 10.63
N PRO A 220 21.17 -31.08 11.67
CA PRO A 220 20.87 -31.48 13.03
C PRO A 220 19.66 -30.75 13.63
N SER A 221 18.86 -31.55 14.33
CA SER A 221 17.58 -31.24 15.00
C SER A 221 17.56 -29.92 15.78
N PRO A 222 16.55 -29.05 15.59
CA PRO A 222 16.28 -27.93 16.48
C PRO A 222 15.51 -28.45 17.70
N ALA A 223 16.21 -29.19 18.55
CA ALA A 223 15.78 -29.35 19.93
C ALA A 223 16.29 -28.12 20.71
N SER A 224 15.36 -27.43 21.39
CA SER A 224 15.62 -26.39 22.41
C SER A 224 15.43 -24.93 22.01
N LEU A 225 14.27 -24.59 21.44
CA LEU A 225 13.54 -23.40 21.89
C LEU A 225 12.15 -23.87 22.34
N GLY A 226 11.90 -23.74 23.65
CA GLY A 226 10.90 -24.48 24.42
C GLY A 226 9.44 -24.06 24.29
N GLY A 227 9.04 -23.49 23.15
CA GLY A 227 7.62 -23.21 22.87
C GLY A 227 7.03 -24.35 22.05
N LYS A 228 6.17 -25.19 22.64
CA LYS A 228 5.35 -26.16 21.89
C LYS A 228 4.32 -25.37 21.06
N ALA A 229 4.74 -24.76 19.95
CA ALA A 229 3.82 -24.32 18.93
C ALA A 229 3.06 -25.56 18.44
N SER A 230 1.74 -25.46 18.42
CA SER A 230 0.86 -26.61 18.27
C SER A 230 1.01 -27.24 16.88
N ALA A 231 1.77 -28.34 16.79
CA ALA A 231 1.92 -29.14 15.58
C ALA A 231 0.60 -29.81 15.14
N THR A 232 -0.50 -29.63 15.89
CA THR A 232 -1.79 -30.29 15.66
C THR A 232 -2.81 -29.42 14.94
N GLY A 233 -2.44 -28.21 14.48
CA GLY A 233 -3.40 -27.28 13.83
C GLY A 233 -4.50 -26.78 14.77
N GLN A 234 -4.35 -26.99 16.09
CA GLN A 234 -5.33 -26.50 17.06
C GLN A 234 -5.20 -24.98 17.27
N PRO A 235 -6.33 -24.26 17.39
CA PRO A 235 -6.34 -22.84 17.72
C PRO A 235 -5.62 -22.53 19.04
N LEU A 236 -4.83 -21.44 19.07
CA LEU A 236 -4.07 -21.03 20.25
C LEU A 236 -4.92 -20.25 21.26
N THR A 237 -4.97 -20.66 22.52
CA THR A 237 -5.56 -19.82 23.58
C THR A 237 -4.81 -18.50 23.75
N LYS A 238 -5.43 -17.48 24.37
CA LYS A 238 -4.73 -16.22 24.69
C LYS A 238 -3.43 -16.48 25.45
N ALA A 239 -3.47 -17.36 26.46
CA ALA A 239 -2.28 -17.73 27.22
C ALA A 239 -1.17 -18.36 26.36
N GLN A 240 -1.52 -19.01 25.24
CA GLN A 240 -0.53 -19.55 24.30
C GLN A 240 0.03 -18.47 23.37
N TYR A 241 -0.74 -17.45 23.01
CA TYR A 241 -0.20 -16.25 22.35
C TYR A 241 0.76 -15.51 23.28
N ASP A 242 0.34 -15.25 24.52
CA ASP A 242 1.19 -14.64 25.55
C ASP A 242 2.48 -15.47 25.76
N ALA A 243 2.40 -16.80 25.67
CA ALA A 243 3.57 -17.68 25.78
C ALA A 243 4.56 -17.49 24.63
N ILE A 244 4.12 -17.19 23.40
CA ILE A 244 5.03 -16.90 22.27
C ILE A 244 5.90 -15.67 22.59
N TYR A 245 5.29 -14.61 23.08
CA TYR A 245 6.01 -13.41 23.50
C TYR A 245 6.97 -13.71 24.66
N ASN A 246 6.47 -14.36 25.72
CA ASN A 246 7.26 -14.67 26.91
C ASN A 246 8.46 -15.59 26.61
N ASP A 247 8.28 -16.60 25.77
CA ASP A 247 9.35 -17.50 25.36
C ASP A 247 10.39 -16.78 24.50
N CYS A 248 9.94 -15.86 23.63
CA CYS A 248 10.84 -15.02 22.83
C CYS A 248 11.70 -14.11 23.72
N VAL A 249 11.08 -13.40 24.66
CA VAL A 249 11.77 -12.53 25.62
C VAL A 249 12.78 -13.33 26.43
N LYS A 250 12.38 -14.50 26.93
CA LYS A 250 13.26 -15.39 27.70
C LYS A 250 14.47 -15.85 26.88
N ALA A 251 14.28 -16.12 25.58
CA ALA A 251 15.36 -16.54 24.69
C ALA A 251 16.34 -15.41 24.36
N ALA A 252 15.89 -14.16 24.34
CA ALA A 252 16.73 -13.00 24.04
C ALA A 252 17.70 -12.64 25.17
N GLY A 253 17.40 -13.02 26.41
CA GLY A 253 18.27 -12.82 27.58
C GLY A 253 18.20 -11.41 28.15
N GLU A 254 18.63 -10.39 27.40
CA GLU A 254 18.57 -8.98 27.82
C GLU A 254 17.40 -8.26 27.15
N MET A 255 16.55 -7.61 27.94
CA MET A 255 15.42 -6.84 27.43
C MET A 255 15.89 -5.48 26.92
N ASN A 256 15.59 -5.19 25.66
CA ASN A 256 15.71 -3.86 25.08
C ASN A 256 14.53 -3.61 24.13
N ASN A 257 14.39 -2.38 23.63
CA ASN A 257 13.26 -2.01 22.78
C ASN A 257 13.15 -2.88 21.51
N GLY A 258 14.28 -3.31 20.94
CA GLY A 258 14.30 -4.20 19.79
C GLY A 258 13.81 -5.61 20.13
N VAL A 259 14.13 -6.13 21.32
CA VAL A 259 13.60 -7.42 21.78
C VAL A 259 12.09 -7.36 21.97
N VAL A 260 11.57 -6.26 22.54
CA VAL A 260 10.12 -6.08 22.69
C VAL A 260 9.46 -6.06 21.31
N ASP A 261 9.97 -5.26 20.37
CA ASP A 261 9.46 -5.17 18.99
C ASP A 261 9.46 -6.53 18.28
N ASP A 262 10.61 -7.22 18.28
CA ASP A 262 10.75 -8.55 17.67
C ASP A 262 9.80 -9.59 18.29
N CYS A 263 9.66 -9.59 19.62
CA CYS A 263 8.83 -10.58 20.31
C CYS A 263 7.34 -10.28 20.16
N THR A 264 6.93 -9.01 20.19
CA THR A 264 5.56 -8.59 19.88
C THR A 264 5.23 -8.91 18.42
N GLY A 265 6.16 -8.70 17.49
CA GLY A 265 6.03 -9.10 16.09
C GLY A 265 5.74 -10.60 15.92
N LYS A 266 6.49 -11.48 16.60
CA LYS A 266 6.27 -12.94 16.52
C LYS A 266 4.90 -13.39 17.03
N GLU A 267 4.43 -12.81 18.13
CA GLU A 267 3.08 -13.05 18.65
C GLU A 267 2.02 -12.58 17.66
N SER A 268 2.18 -11.35 17.15
CA SER A 268 1.31 -10.74 16.14
C SER A 268 1.22 -11.61 14.88
N ASP A 269 2.34 -12.13 14.39
CA ASP A 269 2.38 -12.97 13.20
C ASP A 269 1.71 -14.31 13.40
N ALA A 270 1.81 -14.90 14.60
CA ALA A 270 1.04 -16.09 14.93
C ALA A 270 -0.47 -15.82 14.87
N ALA A 271 -0.91 -14.68 15.42
CA ALA A 271 -2.32 -14.30 15.41
C ALA A 271 -2.82 -14.00 13.99
N LYS A 272 -2.05 -13.26 13.18
CA LYS A 272 -2.37 -12.96 11.78
C LYS A 272 -2.52 -14.24 10.94
N ARG A 273 -1.64 -15.23 11.11
CA ARG A 273 -1.76 -16.53 10.43
C ARG A 273 -3.08 -17.22 10.76
N GLU A 274 -3.46 -17.25 12.04
CA GLU A 274 -4.75 -17.84 12.43
C GLU A 274 -5.94 -17.02 11.88
N ILE A 275 -5.89 -15.68 11.95
CA ILE A 275 -6.91 -14.80 11.37
C ILE A 275 -7.15 -15.14 9.89
N ALA A 276 -6.08 -15.23 9.09
CA ALA A 276 -6.17 -15.54 7.67
C ALA A 276 -6.82 -16.92 7.43
N GLN A 277 -6.37 -17.95 8.16
CA GLN A 277 -6.96 -19.30 8.08
C GLN A 277 -8.45 -19.30 8.43
N ARG A 278 -8.86 -18.55 9.46
CA ARG A 278 -10.25 -18.49 9.91
C ARG A 278 -11.14 -17.73 8.92
N TYR A 279 -10.69 -16.60 8.40
CA TYR A 279 -11.41 -15.88 7.36
C TYR A 279 -11.63 -16.76 6.14
N LYS A 280 -10.59 -17.48 5.68
CA LYS A 280 -10.73 -18.43 4.59
C LYS A 280 -11.78 -19.50 4.89
N ALA A 281 -11.71 -20.14 6.07
CA ALA A 281 -12.65 -21.19 6.44
C ALA A 281 -14.12 -20.70 6.52
N ILE A 282 -14.35 -19.48 7.03
CA ILE A 282 -15.69 -18.89 7.09
C ILE A 282 -16.19 -18.55 5.69
N HIS A 283 -15.32 -18.00 4.83
CA HIS A 283 -15.65 -17.71 3.44
C HIS A 283 -16.00 -18.99 2.67
N ASP A 284 -15.15 -20.02 2.74
CA ASP A 284 -15.38 -21.31 2.08
C ASP A 284 -16.71 -21.92 2.54
N SER A 285 -17.03 -21.81 3.84
CA SER A 285 -18.32 -22.23 4.37
C SER A 285 -19.47 -21.45 3.74
N TYR A 286 -19.41 -20.11 3.72
CA TYR A 286 -20.40 -19.25 3.07
C TYR A 286 -20.56 -19.57 1.58
N ALA A 287 -19.46 -19.80 0.87
CA ALA A 287 -19.49 -20.14 -0.55
C ALA A 287 -20.22 -21.48 -0.80
N GLY A 288 -20.10 -22.43 0.12
CA GLY A 288 -20.79 -23.72 0.05
C GLY A 288 -22.31 -23.66 0.14
N PHE A 289 -22.89 -22.58 0.69
CA PHE A 289 -24.36 -22.46 0.86
C PHE A 289 -25.00 -21.17 0.33
N ASP A 290 -24.28 -20.05 0.29
CA ASP A 290 -24.76 -18.74 -0.18
C ASP A 290 -23.60 -17.86 -0.68
N ALA A 291 -23.35 -17.92 -1.99
CA ALA A 291 -22.31 -17.14 -2.65
C ALA A 291 -22.43 -15.61 -2.43
N ARG A 292 -23.64 -15.08 -2.18
CA ARG A 292 -23.80 -13.64 -1.90
C ARG A 292 -23.28 -13.28 -0.52
N LYS A 293 -23.42 -14.17 0.45
CA LYS A 293 -22.83 -13.97 1.79
C LYS A 293 -21.31 -14.08 1.74
N ALA A 294 -20.77 -15.01 0.95
CA ALA A 294 -19.32 -15.10 0.74
C ALA A 294 -18.76 -13.78 0.17
N ALA A 295 -19.36 -13.26 -0.89
CA ALA A 295 -18.96 -11.97 -1.49
C ALA A 295 -19.14 -10.77 -0.55
N GLN A 296 -20.13 -10.80 0.35
CA GLN A 296 -20.25 -9.77 1.40
C GLN A 296 -19.15 -9.89 2.46
N PHE A 297 -18.77 -11.13 2.80
CA PHE A 297 -17.79 -11.42 3.83
C PHE A 297 -16.35 -11.13 3.39
N GLU A 298 -16.04 -11.17 2.09
CA GLU A 298 -14.74 -10.73 1.53
C GLU A 298 -14.32 -9.32 1.96
N LYS A 299 -15.29 -8.45 2.28
CA LYS A 299 -15.03 -7.07 2.74
C LYS A 299 -14.71 -6.98 4.23
N ALA A 300 -14.99 -8.02 5.01
CA ALA A 300 -14.86 -8.00 6.46
C ALA A 300 -13.41 -7.88 6.96
N PRO A 301 -12.40 -8.59 6.39
CA PRO A 301 -11.00 -8.42 6.79
C PRO A 301 -10.53 -6.97 6.71
N GLN A 302 -10.75 -6.32 5.57
CA GLN A 302 -10.32 -4.93 5.34
C GLN A 302 -11.02 -3.95 6.28
N ALA A 303 -12.34 -4.07 6.44
CA ALA A 303 -13.09 -3.21 7.35
C ALA A 303 -12.61 -3.34 8.80
N TRP A 304 -12.30 -4.57 9.24
CA TRP A 304 -11.75 -4.80 10.56
C TRP A 304 -10.34 -4.21 10.72
N MET A 305 -9.44 -4.37 9.74
CA MET A 305 -8.09 -3.78 9.80
C MET A 305 -8.14 -2.26 9.93
N HIS A 306 -8.99 -1.58 9.14
CA HIS A 306 -9.19 -0.14 9.29
C HIS A 306 -9.68 0.26 10.68
N SER A 307 -10.64 -0.48 11.24
CA SER A 307 -11.15 -0.22 12.59
C SER A 307 -10.09 -0.48 13.66
N ARG A 308 -9.27 -1.52 13.51
CA ARG A 308 -8.15 -1.85 14.41
C ARG A 308 -7.13 -0.72 14.44
N ASP A 309 -6.68 -0.30 13.27
CA ASP A 309 -5.62 0.69 13.13
C ASP A 309 -6.08 2.04 13.67
N ALA A 310 -7.32 2.44 13.38
CA ALA A 310 -7.92 3.64 13.95
C ALA A 310 -8.02 3.58 15.48
N ALA A 311 -8.40 2.43 16.05
CA ALA A 311 -8.48 2.25 17.50
C ALA A 311 -7.10 2.37 18.16
N CYS A 312 -6.08 1.69 17.62
CA CYS A 312 -4.73 1.75 18.18
C CYS A 312 -4.06 3.12 17.99
N ALA A 313 -4.36 3.83 16.90
CA ALA A 313 -3.89 5.20 16.70
C ALA A 313 -4.47 6.19 17.74
N LEU A 314 -5.72 5.97 18.19
CA LEU A 314 -6.36 6.80 19.22
C LEU A 314 -5.79 6.56 20.62
N GLU A 315 -5.30 5.35 20.91
CA GLU A 315 -4.65 5.04 22.19
C GLU A 315 -3.31 5.79 22.32
N GLY A 316 -2.58 5.96 21.20
CA GLY A 316 -1.39 6.80 21.10
C GLY A 316 -0.17 6.30 21.91
N GLY A 317 1.01 6.86 21.59
CA GLY A 317 2.22 6.69 22.39
C GLY A 317 3.05 5.41 22.13
N PRO A 318 4.08 5.17 22.97
CA PRO A 318 4.93 3.97 22.89
C PRO A 318 4.12 2.75 23.34
N GLY A 319 3.53 2.04 22.39
CA GLY A 319 2.62 0.92 22.65
C GLY A 319 1.70 0.55 21.48
N ILE A 320 1.77 1.26 20.36
CA ILE A 320 0.94 0.98 19.18
C ILE A 320 1.09 -0.48 18.70
N GLU A 321 2.31 -1.01 18.70
CA GLU A 321 2.58 -2.41 18.32
C GLU A 321 1.95 -3.43 19.27
N THR A 322 1.95 -3.12 20.57
CA THR A 322 1.27 -3.94 21.58
C THR A 322 -0.24 -3.92 21.36
N CYS A 323 -0.83 -2.75 21.13
CA CYS A 323 -2.26 -2.65 20.81
C CYS A 323 -2.61 -3.45 19.55
N LEU A 324 -1.85 -3.29 18.46
CA LEU A 324 -2.08 -4.01 17.22
C LEU A 324 -2.02 -5.53 17.44
N THR A 325 -1.08 -5.98 18.25
CA THR A 325 -0.89 -7.39 18.59
C THR A 325 -2.06 -7.93 19.42
N ASP A 326 -2.46 -7.24 20.49
CA ASP A 326 -3.61 -7.61 21.30
C ASP A 326 -4.89 -7.69 20.46
N LYS A 327 -5.13 -6.72 19.58
CA LYS A 327 -6.28 -6.75 18.67
C LYS A 327 -6.21 -7.92 17.68
N ASN A 328 -5.03 -8.28 17.20
CA ASN A 328 -4.87 -9.46 16.34
C ASN A 328 -5.20 -10.74 17.12
N VAL A 329 -4.73 -10.87 18.36
CA VAL A 329 -5.03 -12.02 19.22
C VAL A 329 -6.55 -12.13 19.50
N ASP A 330 -7.18 -11.01 19.87
CA ASP A 330 -8.62 -10.96 20.12
C ASP A 330 -9.42 -11.37 18.88
N ARG A 331 -9.03 -10.87 17.69
CA ARG A 331 -9.71 -11.23 16.43
C ARG A 331 -9.52 -12.69 16.06
N ALA A 332 -8.32 -13.26 16.26
CA ALA A 332 -8.08 -14.68 16.05
C ALA A 332 -9.02 -15.54 16.92
N ILE A 333 -9.25 -15.13 18.18
CA ILE A 333 -10.16 -15.81 19.10
C ILE A 333 -11.62 -15.62 18.67
N GLU A 334 -12.03 -14.39 18.34
CA GLU A 334 -13.39 -14.05 17.92
C GLU A 334 -13.83 -14.87 16.70
N LEU A 335 -12.98 -14.97 15.68
CA LEU A 335 -13.29 -15.68 14.42
C LEU A 335 -13.54 -17.18 14.63
N ARG A 336 -13.07 -17.78 15.72
CA ARG A 336 -13.38 -19.19 16.06
C ARG A 336 -14.87 -19.40 16.33
N GLY A 337 -15.54 -18.40 16.88
CA GLY A 337 -16.98 -18.45 17.14
C GLY A 337 -17.83 -18.21 15.89
N MET A 338 -17.21 -17.79 14.78
CA MET A 338 -17.89 -17.51 13.51
C MET A 338 -17.78 -18.64 12.49
N ALA A 339 -16.76 -19.49 12.61
CA ALA A 339 -16.64 -20.69 11.80
C ALA A 339 -17.72 -21.71 12.23
N PRO A 340 -18.58 -22.16 11.31
CA PRO A 340 -19.63 -23.14 11.62
C PRO A 340 -19.11 -24.55 11.86
#